data_AF-C4QXR0-F1
#
_entry.id   AF-C4QXR0-F1
#
_cell.length_a   1.000
_cell.length_b   1.000
_cell.length_c   1.000
_cell.angle_alpha   90.00
_cell.angle_beta   90.00
_cell.angle_gamma   90.00
#
_symmetry.space_group_name_H-M   'P 1'
#
loop_
_entity.id
_entity.type
_entity.pdbx_description
1 polymer ?
#
loop_
_entity_poly.entity_id
_entity_poly.type
_entity_poly.pdbx_seq_one_letter_code
_entity_poly.pdbx_strand_id
1 'polypeptide(L)'
;MTEKILLKLQNVTPYKIPPPEIAEETSNETDRILKQRYKALSWRDSPENKFPAVELIIKEIESENGSSLCMEMKGKLNGITWYEPINNIFDWRDHQFYTINKVGPKSFVSVLDYYDVKRDRHVNIALGLVMNTLKDELNLNDVLVSFDKRVENRIMRQKVNLNDQYGDYGNSQ
;
A
#
# COMPACT_ATOMS: atom_id res chain seq x y z
N MET A 1 -6.22 -7.52 -20.33
CA MET A 1 -6.20 -6.86 -19.01
C MET A 1 -7.62 -6.85 -18.49
N THR A 2 -7.83 -7.32 -17.25
CA THR A 2 -9.16 -7.44 -16.65
C THR A 2 -9.15 -6.74 -15.29
N GLU A 3 -10.18 -5.94 -14.99
CA GLU A 3 -10.31 -5.24 -13.70
C GLU A 3 -11.47 -5.82 -12.89
N LYS A 4 -11.25 -6.05 -11.61
CA LYS A 4 -12.26 -6.53 -10.66
C LYS A 4 -12.30 -5.62 -9.44
N ILE A 5 -13.46 -5.06 -9.12
CA ILE A 5 -13.66 -4.30 -7.89
C ILE A 5 -13.71 -5.28 -6.71
N LEU A 6 -12.79 -5.12 -5.75
CA LEU A 6 -12.74 -5.93 -4.53
C LEU A 6 -13.49 -5.29 -3.37
N LEU A 7 -13.44 -3.96 -3.25
CA LEU A 7 -14.04 -3.24 -2.14
C LEU A 7 -14.41 -1.82 -2.55
N LYS A 8 -15.54 -1.34 -2.01
CA LYS A 8 -15.92 0.07 -2.05
C LYS A 8 -16.19 0.56 -0.64
N LEU A 9 -15.55 1.64 -0.24
CA LEU A 9 -15.74 2.27 1.07
C LEU A 9 -16.27 3.68 0.86
N GLN A 10 -17.43 3.96 1.45
CA GLN A 10 -18.03 5.28 1.43
C GLN A 10 -17.59 6.08 2.65
N ASN A 11 -17.47 7.40 2.51
CA ASN A 11 -17.18 8.33 3.60
C ASN A 11 -15.83 8.13 4.29
N VAL A 12 -14.80 7.72 3.55
CA VAL A 12 -13.43 7.69 4.08
C VAL A 12 -12.94 9.13 4.20
N THR A 13 -12.30 9.49 5.31
CA THR A 13 -11.82 10.86 5.52
C THR A 13 -10.31 10.91 5.33
N PRO A 14 -9.81 11.60 4.29
CA PRO A 14 -8.38 11.83 4.12
C PRO A 14 -7.89 12.95 5.06
N TYR A 15 -6.64 12.85 5.49
CA TYR A 15 -5.95 13.85 6.29
C TYR A 15 -4.59 14.17 5.67
N LYS A 16 -4.20 15.44 5.76
CA LYS A 16 -2.82 15.86 5.58
C LYS A 16 -1.99 15.29 6.72
N ILE A 17 -0.88 14.66 6.41
CA ILE A 17 0.01 14.05 7.40
C ILE A 17 1.37 14.76 7.41
N PRO A 18 2.03 14.85 8.58
CA PRO A 18 3.42 15.29 8.65
C PRO A 18 4.35 14.27 7.95
N PRO A 19 5.59 14.65 7.63
CA PRO A 19 6.60 13.70 7.19
C PRO A 19 6.74 12.53 8.18
N PRO A 20 7.09 11.32 7.70
CA PRO A 20 7.25 10.17 8.57
C PRO A 20 8.42 10.38 9.53
N GLU A 21 8.29 9.84 10.74
CA GLU A 21 9.42 9.73 11.66
C GLU A 21 10.35 8.61 11.18
N ILE A 22 11.67 8.81 11.29
CA ILE A 22 12.64 7.75 11.04
C ILE A 22 12.91 7.03 12.36
N ALA A 23 12.57 5.75 12.43
CA ALA A 23 12.86 4.88 13.56
C ALA A 23 13.95 3.89 13.19
N GLU A 24 15.02 3.83 13.98
CA GLU A 24 16.07 2.82 13.82
C GLU A 24 15.59 1.51 14.46
N GLU A 25 15.44 0.45 13.65
CA GLU A 25 15.23 -0.90 14.16
C GLU A 25 16.54 -1.67 14.04
N THR A 26 17.15 -1.98 15.18
CA THR A 26 18.24 -2.94 15.27
C THR A 26 17.66 -4.35 15.20
N SER A 27 17.59 -4.93 14.00
CA SER A 27 17.37 -6.36 13.84
C SER A 27 18.73 -7.05 13.69
N ASN A 28 19.25 -7.54 14.81
CA ASN A 28 20.57 -8.18 14.96
C ASN A 28 21.76 -7.23 14.72
N GLU A 29 22.82 -7.42 15.48
CA GLU A 29 23.89 -6.45 15.79
C GLU A 29 24.72 -5.89 14.60
N THR A 30 24.39 -6.23 13.35
CA THR A 30 25.15 -5.80 12.17
C THR A 30 24.38 -4.93 11.18
N ASP A 31 23.05 -4.99 11.13
CA ASP A 31 22.26 -4.25 10.14
C ASP A 31 21.35 -3.21 10.80
N ARG A 32 21.69 -1.93 10.63
CA ARG A 32 20.85 -0.80 11.02
C ARG A 32 19.80 -0.57 9.96
N ILE A 33 18.55 -0.91 10.28
CA ILE A 33 17.42 -0.71 9.38
C ILE A 33 16.68 0.56 9.81
N LEU A 34 16.71 1.60 8.98
CA LEU A 34 15.95 2.84 9.20
C LEU A 34 14.52 2.70 8.65
N LYS A 35 13.53 2.60 9.53
CA LYS A 35 12.11 2.50 9.15
C LYS A 35 11.38 3.83 9.22
N GLN A 36 10.72 4.22 8.12
CA GLN A 36 9.78 5.33 8.14
C GLN A 36 8.47 4.89 8.81
N ARG A 37 8.03 5.63 9.84
CA ARG A 37 6.79 5.35 10.58
C ARG A 37 5.91 6.59 10.65
N TYR A 38 4.63 6.43 10.36
CA TYR A 38 3.61 7.43 10.62
C TYR A 38 2.85 7.07 11.91
N LYS A 39 2.61 8.07 12.77
CA LYS A 39 1.77 7.91 13.97
C LYS A 39 0.41 8.53 13.73
N ALA A 40 -0.65 7.72 13.72
CA ALA A 40 -2.01 8.19 13.41
C ALA A 40 -2.48 9.37 14.29
N LEU A 41 -2.19 9.32 15.59
CA LEU A 41 -2.59 10.34 16.56
C LEU A 41 -2.01 11.73 16.25
N SER A 42 -0.88 11.82 15.55
CA SER A 42 -0.20 13.09 15.27
C SER A 42 -0.94 13.99 14.27
N TRP A 43 -1.91 13.45 13.52
CA TRP A 43 -2.61 14.18 12.47
C TRP A 43 -4.13 14.01 12.48
N ARG A 44 -4.64 12.93 13.09
CA ARG A 44 -6.07 12.62 13.13
C ARG A 44 -6.90 13.61 13.95
N ASP A 45 -6.32 14.15 15.02
CA ASP A 45 -7.03 15.02 15.97
C ASP A 45 -7.03 16.49 15.55
N SER A 46 -6.37 16.82 14.44
CA SER A 46 -6.27 18.16 13.86
C SER A 46 -7.36 18.38 12.78
N PRO A 47 -8.44 19.12 13.06
CA PRO A 47 -9.51 19.36 12.08
C PRO A 47 -9.03 20.13 10.85
N GLU A 48 -8.00 20.96 10.99
CA GLU A 48 -7.37 21.73 9.91
C GLU A 48 -6.66 20.85 8.88
N ASN A 49 -6.28 19.64 9.26
CA ASN A 49 -5.65 18.66 8.36
C ASN A 49 -6.68 17.80 7.64
N LYS A 50 -7.96 17.92 7.98
CA LYS A 50 -9.04 17.08 7.45
C LYS A 50 -9.48 17.53 6.07
N PHE A 51 -9.47 16.61 5.11
CA PHE A 51 -10.10 16.80 3.82
C PHE A 51 -11.58 16.36 3.85
N PRO A 52 -12.40 16.84 2.90
CA PRO A 52 -13.73 16.31 2.68
C PRO A 52 -13.70 14.80 2.46
N ALA A 53 -14.74 14.11 2.95
CA ALA A 53 -14.83 12.67 2.80
C ALA A 53 -14.88 12.26 1.31
N VAL A 54 -14.32 11.10 1.02
CA VAL A 54 -14.15 10.52 -0.31
C VAL A 54 -14.71 9.10 -0.36
N GLU A 55 -14.97 8.63 -1.57
CA GLU A 55 -15.16 7.22 -1.87
C GLU A 55 -13.78 6.59 -2.17
N LEU A 56 -13.49 5.45 -1.54
CA LEU A 56 -12.36 4.60 -1.92
C LEU A 56 -12.86 3.37 -2.66
N ILE A 57 -12.23 3.07 -3.79
CA ILE A 57 -12.49 1.87 -4.58
C ILE A 57 -11.19 1.07 -4.68
N ILE A 58 -11.19 -0.13 -4.13
CA ILE A 58 -10.08 -1.07 -4.25
C ILE A 58 -10.38 -2.02 -5.41
N LYS A 59 -9.46 -2.12 -6.37
CA LYS A 59 -9.54 -2.95 -7.55
C LYS A 59 -8.35 -3.90 -7.63
N GLU A 60 -8.61 -5.08 -8.13
CA GLU A 60 -7.59 -6.01 -8.59
C GLU A 60 -7.52 -5.94 -10.11
N ILE A 61 -6.33 -5.76 -10.64
CA ILE A 61 -6.06 -5.62 -12.07
C ILE A 61 -5.18 -6.80 -12.48
N GLU A 62 -5.77 -7.69 -13.26
CA GLU A 62 -5.08 -8.86 -13.79
C GLU A 62 -4.47 -8.55 -15.16
N SER A 63 -3.16 -8.80 -15.25
CA SER A 63 -2.35 -8.68 -16.45
C SER A 63 -1.60 -9.98 -16.73
N GLU A 64 -0.94 -10.07 -17.88
CA GLU A 64 -0.06 -11.20 -18.23
C GLU A 64 1.08 -11.38 -17.22
N ASN A 65 1.54 -10.28 -16.61
CA ASN A 65 2.58 -10.26 -15.58
C ASN A 65 2.03 -10.56 -14.16
N GLY A 66 0.74 -10.85 -14.06
CA GLY A 66 0.04 -11.19 -12.83
C GLY A 66 -0.93 -10.11 -12.35
N SER A 67 -1.43 -10.34 -11.14
CA SER A 67 -2.37 -9.48 -10.45
C SER A 67 -1.66 -8.33 -9.71
N SER A 68 -2.19 -7.12 -9.85
CA SER A 68 -1.82 -5.91 -9.10
C SER A 68 -3.04 -5.35 -8.38
N LEU A 69 -2.85 -4.76 -7.22
CA LEU A 69 -3.93 -4.12 -6.48
C LEU A 69 -3.82 -2.60 -6.65
N CYS A 70 -4.95 -1.94 -6.88
CA CYS A 70 -5.05 -0.50 -7.11
C CYS A 70 -6.14 0.08 -6.22
N MET A 71 -5.87 1.23 -5.60
CA MET A 71 -6.88 2.02 -4.90
C MET A 71 -7.11 3.31 -5.68
N GLU A 72 -8.37 3.55 -6.03
CA GLU A 72 -8.86 4.78 -6.62
C GLU A 72 -9.60 5.58 -5.56
N MET A 73 -9.25 6.86 -5.44
CA MET A 73 -9.93 7.82 -4.58
C MET A 73 -10.83 8.70 -5.45
N LYS A 74 -12.11 8.82 -5.08
CA LYS A 74 -13.10 9.64 -5.80
C LYS A 74 -13.73 10.70 -4.90
N GLY A 75 -13.88 11.90 -5.42
CA GLY A 75 -14.58 13.01 -4.77
C GLY A 75 -13.93 14.35 -5.08
N LYS A 76 -13.66 15.13 -4.03
CA LYS A 76 -12.91 16.40 -4.14
C LYS A 76 -11.40 16.18 -4.33
N LEU A 77 -10.91 15.01 -3.93
CA LEU A 77 -9.53 14.59 -4.13
C LEU A 77 -9.58 13.31 -4.97
N ASN A 78 -9.22 13.43 -6.24
CA ASN A 78 -9.16 12.30 -7.16
C ASN A 78 -7.71 11.88 -7.36
N GLY A 79 -7.48 10.58 -7.36
CA GLY A 79 -6.16 10.03 -7.63
C GLY A 79 -6.17 8.52 -7.53
N ILE A 80 -5.03 7.94 -7.84
CA ILE A 80 -4.82 6.50 -7.81
C ILE A 80 -3.56 6.17 -7.00
N THR A 81 -3.53 5.00 -6.40
CA THR A 81 -2.30 4.40 -5.90
C THR A 81 -2.30 2.94 -6.29
N TRP A 82 -1.13 2.47 -6.65
CA TRP A 82 -0.88 1.05 -6.78
C TRP A 82 -0.46 0.52 -5.42
N TYR A 83 -0.76 -0.74 -5.18
CA TYR A 83 -0.38 -1.45 -3.96
C TYR A 83 0.68 -2.49 -4.33
N GLU A 84 1.84 -2.35 -3.70
CA GLU A 84 2.97 -3.25 -3.85
C GLU A 84 3.04 -4.19 -2.63
N PRO A 85 2.77 -5.50 -2.82
CA PRO A 85 2.66 -6.48 -1.74
C PRO A 85 4.01 -6.90 -1.13
N ILE A 86 5.14 -6.38 -1.60
CA ILE A 86 6.46 -6.79 -1.15
C ILE A 86 6.96 -5.81 -0.08
N ASN A 87 7.11 -6.31 1.14
CA ASN A 87 8.01 -5.71 2.14
C ASN A 87 9.47 -5.86 1.65
N ASN A 88 9.87 -5.09 0.64
CA ASN A 88 11.28 -4.87 0.38
C ASN A 88 11.78 -3.96 1.51
N ILE A 89 12.24 -4.60 2.58
CA ILE A 89 13.22 -4.07 3.53
C ILE A 89 14.46 -3.63 2.72
N PHE A 90 15.15 -2.50 2.89
CA PHE A 90 14.94 -1.20 3.54
C PHE A 90 16.12 -0.33 3.09
N ASP A 91 15.88 0.75 2.34
CA ASP A 91 16.83 1.86 2.20
C ASP A 91 16.00 3.15 2.19
N TRP A 92 16.52 4.24 2.78
CA TRP A 92 15.94 5.58 2.70
C TRP A 92 15.78 6.08 1.25
N ARG A 93 16.36 5.37 0.29
CA ARG A 93 16.24 5.54 -1.17
C ARG A 93 15.07 4.77 -1.81
N ASP A 94 14.55 3.73 -1.16
CA ASP A 94 13.49 2.90 -1.72
C ASP A 94 12.12 3.56 -1.52
N HIS A 95 11.39 3.65 -2.63
CA HIS A 95 10.18 4.44 -2.76
C HIS A 95 9.00 3.70 -2.10
N GLN A 96 8.99 3.60 -0.76
CA GLN A 96 7.97 2.93 0.09
C GLN A 96 6.53 3.49 -0.04
N PHE A 97 6.24 4.26 -1.07
CA PHE A 97 5.06 5.07 -1.16
C PHE A 97 3.88 4.36 -1.84
N TYR A 98 4.09 3.27 -2.58
CA TYR A 98 3.01 2.53 -3.26
C TYR A 98 2.34 1.48 -2.37
N THR A 99 2.08 1.78 -1.10
CA THR A 99 1.43 0.84 -0.18
C THR A 99 0.37 1.53 0.68
N ILE A 100 -0.69 0.79 1.00
CA ILE A 100 -1.72 1.20 1.96
C ILE A 100 -1.34 0.54 3.28
N ASN A 101 -0.83 1.32 4.22
CA ASN A 101 -0.30 0.81 5.48
C ASN A 101 -1.22 1.13 6.65
N LYS A 102 -1.50 0.13 7.47
CA LYS A 102 -2.23 0.32 8.73
C LYS A 102 -1.30 0.97 9.76
N VAL A 103 -1.72 2.11 10.32
CA VAL A 103 -0.91 2.90 11.27
C VAL A 103 -1.60 3.13 12.62
N GLY A 104 -2.81 2.58 12.79
CA GLY A 104 -3.56 2.63 14.04
C GLY A 104 -5.02 2.21 13.86
N PRO A 105 -5.83 2.29 14.93
CA PRO A 105 -7.26 2.00 14.86
C PRO A 105 -7.95 2.89 13.82
N LYS A 106 -8.67 2.27 12.88
CA LYS A 106 -9.33 2.90 11.73
C LYS A 106 -8.43 3.75 10.83
N SER A 107 -7.11 3.68 10.99
CA SER A 107 -6.19 4.66 10.42
C SER A 107 -5.17 3.98 9.52
N PHE A 108 -5.11 4.43 8.29
CA PHE A 108 -4.16 3.98 7.28
C PHE A 108 -3.37 5.16 6.74
N VAL A 109 -2.23 4.90 6.10
CA VAL A 109 -1.49 5.87 5.30
C VAL A 109 -1.30 5.29 3.91
N SER A 110 -1.42 6.13 2.90
CA SER A 110 -1.17 5.77 1.51
C SER A 110 -0.64 6.97 0.73
N VAL A 111 0.10 6.74 -0.35
CA VAL A 111 0.50 7.80 -1.26
C VAL A 111 -0.33 7.78 -2.51
N LEU A 112 -1.01 8.89 -2.74
CA LEU A 112 -1.86 9.10 -3.89
C LEU A 112 -1.05 9.76 -5.00
N ASP A 113 -1.04 9.16 -6.19
CA ASP A 113 -0.69 9.86 -7.42
C ASP A 113 -1.90 10.71 -7.83
N TYR A 114 -1.73 12.03 -7.76
CA TYR A 114 -2.75 13.00 -8.11
C TYR A 114 -2.26 13.89 -9.26
N TYR A 115 -3.18 14.23 -10.16
CA TYR A 115 -2.90 15.19 -11.22
C TYR A 115 -3.11 16.62 -10.73
N ASP A 116 -2.03 17.40 -10.63
CA ASP A 116 -2.08 18.80 -10.26
C ASP A 116 -2.37 19.67 -11.49
N VAL A 117 -3.64 20.03 -11.70
CA VAL A 117 -4.08 20.86 -12.83
C VAL A 117 -3.35 22.21 -12.88
N LYS A 118 -2.92 22.77 -11.75
CA LYS A 118 -2.22 24.07 -11.72
C LYS A 118 -0.77 23.97 -12.18
N ARG A 119 -0.15 22.80 -11.98
CA ARG A 119 1.26 22.53 -12.29
C ARG A 119 1.45 21.66 -13.53
N ASP A 120 0.34 21.24 -14.15
CA ASP A 120 0.28 20.38 -15.32
C ASP A 120 1.16 19.13 -15.20
N ARG A 121 1.11 18.47 -14.03
CA ARG A 121 1.93 17.29 -13.73
C ARG A 121 1.30 16.39 -12.69
N HIS A 122 1.70 15.12 -12.74
CA HIS A 122 1.48 14.16 -11.66
C HIS A 122 2.34 14.47 -10.45
N VAL A 123 1.77 14.34 -9.26
CA VAL A 123 2.46 14.53 -7.99
C VAL A 123 2.02 13.45 -7.01
N ASN A 124 2.97 12.87 -6.30
CA ASN A 124 2.72 11.89 -5.25
C ASN A 124 2.51 12.61 -3.91
N ILE A 125 1.39 12.36 -3.24
CA ILE A 125 1.09 12.92 -1.91
C ILE A 125 0.80 11.83 -0.90
N ALA A 126 1.50 11.86 0.23
CA ALA A 126 1.20 10.99 1.35
C ALA A 126 -0.02 11.54 2.12
N LEU A 127 -0.99 10.67 2.38
CA LEU A 127 -2.25 10.98 3.04
C LEU A 127 -2.56 9.96 4.12
N GLY A 128 -3.12 10.45 5.22
CA GLY A 128 -3.75 9.62 6.24
C GLY A 128 -5.18 9.34 5.82
N LEU A 129 -5.62 8.09 5.93
CA LEU A 129 -6.98 7.66 5.59
C LEU A 129 -7.65 7.16 6.87
N VAL A 130 -8.73 7.83 7.29
CA VAL A 130 -9.51 7.42 8.45
C VAL A 130 -10.81 6.80 7.99
N MET A 131 -10.98 5.52 8.33
CA MET A 131 -12.21 4.77 8.08
C MET A 131 -13.33 5.24 9.00
N ASN A 132 -14.55 5.32 8.46
CA ASN A 132 -15.71 5.76 9.23
C ASN A 132 -16.07 4.71 10.31
N THR A 133 -16.19 3.45 9.90
CA THR A 133 -16.57 2.35 10.78
C THR A 133 -15.42 1.36 11.02
N LEU A 134 -15.52 0.59 12.10
CA LEU A 134 -14.60 -0.54 12.35
C LEU A 134 -14.76 -1.62 11.27
N LYS A 135 -15.98 -1.80 10.74
CA LYS A 135 -16.25 -2.75 9.66
C LYS A 135 -15.48 -2.37 8.38
N ASP A 136 -15.43 -1.09 8.04
CA ASP A 136 -14.68 -0.60 6.87
C ASP A 136 -13.17 -0.86 7.02
N GLU A 137 -12.62 -0.67 8.23
CA GLU A 137 -11.24 -1.02 8.55
C GLU A 137 -10.97 -2.50 8.36
N LEU A 138 -11.83 -3.37 8.92
CA LEU A 138 -11.67 -4.82 8.80
C LEU A 138 -11.78 -5.27 7.34
N ASN A 139 -12.76 -4.78 6.59
CA ASN A 139 -12.93 -5.10 5.17
C ASN A 139 -11.69 -4.70 4.35
N LEU A 140 -11.13 -3.50 4.58
CA LEU A 140 -9.92 -3.07 3.88
C LEU A 140 -8.74 -3.97 4.24
N ASN A 141 -8.54 -4.22 5.53
CA ASN A 141 -7.46 -5.07 6.00
C ASN A 141 -7.55 -6.49 5.44
N ASP A 142 -8.74 -7.08 5.39
CA ASP A 142 -8.97 -8.41 4.84
C ASP A 142 -8.63 -8.47 3.34
N VAL A 143 -8.94 -7.41 2.57
CA VAL A 143 -8.57 -7.33 1.15
C VAL A 143 -7.06 -7.27 0.97
N LEU A 144 -6.37 -6.43 1.74
CA LEU A 144 -4.91 -6.30 1.68
C LEU A 144 -4.21 -7.62 2.04
N VAL A 145 -4.55 -8.20 3.20
CA VAL A 145 -3.97 -9.47 3.67
C VAL A 145 -4.27 -10.62 2.71
N SER A 146 -5.47 -10.67 2.16
CA SER A 146 -5.84 -11.71 1.19
C SER A 146 -5.08 -11.57 -0.12
N PHE A 147 -4.78 -10.34 -0.55
CA PHE A 147 -3.98 -10.07 -1.74
C PHE A 147 -2.51 -10.46 -1.50
N ASP A 148 -1.93 -10.07 -0.37
CA ASP A 148 -0.56 -10.42 0.02
C ASP A 148 -0.32 -11.92 0.00
N LYS A 149 -1.21 -12.69 0.65
CA LYS A 149 -1.14 -14.17 0.65
C LYS A 149 -1.19 -14.76 -0.76
N ARG A 150 -1.95 -14.18 -1.69
CA ARG A 150 -2.01 -14.67 -3.09
C ARG A 150 -0.69 -14.37 -3.80
N VAL A 151 -0.10 -13.21 -3.57
CA VAL A 151 1.16 -12.82 -4.21
C VAL A 151 2.33 -13.61 -3.63
N GLU A 152 2.41 -13.81 -2.32
CA GLU A 152 3.39 -14.69 -1.68
C GLU A 152 3.33 -16.12 -2.23
N ASN A 153 2.13 -16.70 -2.32
CA ASN A 153 1.94 -18.03 -2.89
C ASN A 153 2.40 -18.11 -4.35
N ARG A 154 2.18 -17.07 -5.15
CA ARG A 154 2.66 -16.99 -6.55
C ARG A 154 4.19 -16.96 -6.60
N ILE A 155 4.82 -16.10 -5.80
CA ILE A 155 6.28 -15.98 -5.74
C ILE A 155 6.90 -17.30 -5.29
N MET A 156 6.33 -17.96 -4.28
CA MET A 156 6.79 -19.27 -3.81
C MET A 156 6.70 -20.34 -4.91
N ARG A 157 5.58 -20.42 -5.64
CA ARG A 157 5.43 -21.35 -6.77
C ARG A 157 6.43 -21.09 -7.89
N GLN A 158 6.69 -19.83 -8.22
CA GLN A 158 7.70 -19.47 -9.22
C GLN A 158 9.11 -19.91 -8.80
N LYS A 159 9.47 -19.74 -7.52
CA LYS A 159 10.75 -20.21 -6.98
C LYS A 159 10.88 -21.73 -7.04
N VAL A 160 9.81 -22.46 -6.70
CA VAL A 160 9.80 -23.94 -6.82
C VAL A 160 9.96 -24.38 -8.27
N ASN A 161 9.19 -23.82 -9.20
CA ASN A 161 9.27 -24.18 -10.63
C ASN A 161 10.64 -23.88 -11.24
N LEU A 162 11.32 -22.81 -10.81
CA LEU A 162 12.69 -22.53 -11.24
C LEU A 162 13.66 -23.59 -10.70
N ASN A 163 13.54 -23.97 -9.43
CA ASN A 163 14.39 -25.01 -8.86
C ASN A 163 14.21 -26.37 -9.52
N ASP A 164 12.97 -26.74 -9.90
CA ASP A 164 12.70 -27.97 -10.64
C ASP A 164 13.28 -27.93 -12.07
N GLN A 165 13.30 -26.76 -12.72
CA GLN A 165 13.93 -26.60 -14.05
C GLN A 165 15.47 -26.66 -14.03
N TYR A 166 16.11 -26.31 -12.92
CA TYR A 166 17.57 -26.38 -12.76
C TYR A 166 18.04 -27.65 -12.02
N GLY A 167 17.15 -28.36 -11.35
CA GLY A 167 17.43 -29.60 -10.62
C GLY A 167 17.75 -30.82 -11.49
N ASP A 168 17.38 -30.79 -12.78
CA ASP A 168 17.62 -31.89 -13.73
C ASP A 168 19.00 -31.83 -14.43
N TYR A 169 19.80 -30.79 -14.22
CA TYR A 169 21.17 -30.70 -14.75
C TYR A 169 22.24 -31.31 -13.82
N GLY A 170 21.84 -31.84 -12.66
CA GLY A 170 22.75 -32.36 -11.63
C GLY A 170 22.93 -33.88 -11.57
N ASN A 171 22.12 -34.67 -12.28
CA ASN A 171 22.16 -36.15 -12.21
C ASN A 171 22.30 -36.79 -13.60
N SER A 172 23.32 -36.38 -14.34
CA SER A 172 23.86 -37.14 -15.49
C SER A 172 25.33 -37.43 -15.24
N GLN A 173 25.61 -38.35 -14.30
CA GLN A 173 26.88 -39.06 -14.22
C GLN A 173 26.62 -40.54 -14.03
#